data_AF-A0A662Q2M6-F1
#
_entry.id   AF-A0A662Q2M6-F1
#
_cell.length_a   1.000
_cell.length_b   1.000
_cell.length_c   1.000
_cell.angle_alpha   90.00
_cell.angle_beta   90.00
_cell.angle_gamma   90.00
#
_symmetry.space_group_name_H-M   'P 1'
#
loop_
_entity.id
_entity.type
_entity.pdbx_description
1 polymer ?
#
loop_
_entity_poly.entity_id
_entity_poly.type
_entity_poly.pdbx_seq_one_letter_code
_entity_poly.pdbx_strand_id
1 'polypeptide(L)'
;MEARNEISTGLVIAGAYADKLRRTLFAQLSSKIKSKEVSAATVARASRDLNMLLYNILVEKLAVKKGDVVRIRIGYVLEDGEIKWDYDSLRIEVYRRVSDEEVERTLKETLMKAEEVIERKLTVKEVGKTPVGDLIYSVKLGDAEVGLLEITSLDDEILVRGALTSPEPVIIERAKLKLEGRELAEVIEESLRELSELGRRVEREEAEETLKKLSELVYRGQA
;
A
#
# COMPACT_ATOMS: atom_id res chain seq x y z
N MET A 1 18.69 -27.35 16.46
CA MET A 1 18.54 -26.44 15.31
C MET A 1 18.80 -25.04 15.85
N GLU A 2 19.94 -24.44 15.55
CA GLU A 2 20.24 -23.09 16.05
C GLU A 2 19.19 -22.09 15.53
N ALA A 3 18.74 -21.20 16.41
CA ALA A 3 17.79 -20.17 16.05
C ALA A 3 18.43 -19.23 15.02
N ARG A 4 17.90 -19.23 13.79
CA ARG A 4 18.28 -18.28 12.74
C ARG A 4 17.75 -16.90 13.13
N ASN A 5 18.65 -15.94 13.32
CA ASN A 5 18.28 -14.54 13.54
C ASN A 5 18.23 -13.84 12.18
N GLU A 6 17.39 -12.80 12.04
CA GLU A 6 17.30 -11.98 10.84
C GLU A 6 17.56 -10.51 11.17
N ILE A 7 18.32 -9.83 10.32
CA ILE A 7 18.40 -8.37 10.31
C ILE A 7 17.57 -7.83 9.15
N SER A 8 16.76 -6.83 9.45
CA SER A 8 16.10 -5.99 8.45
C SER A 8 16.49 -4.53 8.67
N THR A 9 16.87 -3.83 7.60
CA THR A 9 17.13 -2.38 7.66
C THR A 9 15.85 -1.55 7.73
N GLY A 10 14.69 -2.15 7.41
CA GLY A 10 13.52 -1.39 6.96
C GLY A 10 13.82 -0.61 5.67
N LEU A 11 12.94 0.31 5.30
CA LEU A 11 13.22 1.29 4.24
C LEU A 11 14.26 2.29 4.73
N VAL A 12 15.38 2.41 4.03
CA VAL A 12 16.45 3.35 4.33
C VAL A 12 16.97 3.98 3.05
N ILE A 13 17.29 5.27 3.09
CA ILE A 13 17.98 5.94 1.98
C ILE A 13 19.31 5.20 1.72
N ALA A 14 19.61 4.89 0.46
CA ALA A 14 20.77 4.13 0.05
C ALA A 14 22.07 4.74 0.60
N GLY A 15 22.19 6.07 0.65
CA GLY A 15 23.33 6.75 1.26
C GLY A 15 23.60 6.41 2.74
N ALA A 16 22.64 5.83 3.46
CA ALA A 16 22.72 5.52 4.89
C ALA A 16 22.59 4.03 5.22
N TYR A 17 22.51 3.13 4.22
CA TYR A 17 22.27 1.70 4.49
C TYR A 17 23.33 1.09 5.41
N ALA A 18 24.60 1.50 5.23
CA ALA A 18 25.73 0.90 5.94
C ALA A 18 25.69 1.20 7.45
N ASP A 19 25.37 2.43 7.82
CA ASP A 19 25.21 2.82 9.23
C ASP A 19 23.97 2.17 9.83
N LYS A 20 22.86 2.12 9.09
CA LYS A 20 21.63 1.47 9.53
C LYS A 20 21.85 -0.01 9.84
N LEU A 21 22.49 -0.75 8.92
CA LEU A 21 22.81 -2.17 9.11
C LEU A 21 23.66 -2.39 10.36
N ARG A 22 24.75 -1.62 10.50
CA ARG A 22 25.65 -1.70 11.66
C ARG A 22 24.90 -1.45 12.96
N ARG A 23 24.15 -0.35 13.05
CA ARG A 23 23.39 0.01 14.25
C ARG A 23 22.35 -1.05 14.61
N THR A 24 21.65 -1.60 13.62
CA THR A 24 20.68 -2.68 13.85
C THR A 24 21.35 -3.94 14.39
N LEU A 25 22.47 -4.37 13.80
CA LEU A 25 23.20 -5.55 14.28
C LEU A 25 23.72 -5.35 15.72
N PHE A 26 24.30 -4.19 16.02
CA PHE A 26 24.75 -3.87 17.38
C PHE A 26 23.60 -3.85 18.39
N ALA A 27 22.44 -3.33 18.01
CA ALA A 27 21.26 -3.33 18.87
C ALA A 27 20.78 -4.76 19.17
N GLN A 28 20.65 -5.60 18.12
CA GLN A 28 20.24 -6.99 18.27
C GLN A 28 21.20 -7.82 19.15
N LEU A 29 22.50 -7.59 19.01
CA LEU A 29 23.52 -8.34 19.75
C LEU A 29 23.93 -7.67 21.08
N SER A 30 23.28 -6.59 21.49
CA SER A 30 23.68 -5.81 22.67
C SER A 30 23.74 -6.62 23.97
N SER A 31 22.80 -7.54 24.21
CA SER A 31 22.79 -8.44 25.36
C SER A 31 23.96 -9.44 25.31
N LYS A 32 24.20 -10.03 24.14
CA LYS A 32 25.29 -10.99 23.88
C LYS A 32 26.68 -10.37 23.98
N ILE A 33 26.79 -9.08 23.64
CA ILE A 33 28.00 -8.30 23.88
C ILE A 33 28.23 -8.12 25.40
N LYS A 34 27.18 -7.78 26.15
CA LYS A 34 27.27 -7.61 27.61
C LYS A 34 27.62 -8.92 28.33
N SER A 35 27.11 -10.06 27.87
CA SER A 35 27.44 -11.38 28.42
C SER A 35 28.78 -11.94 27.92
N LYS A 36 29.50 -11.21 27.05
CA LYS A 36 30.76 -11.62 26.42
C LYS A 36 30.66 -12.87 25.53
N GLU A 37 29.45 -13.22 25.07
CA GLU A 37 29.24 -14.27 24.06
C GLU A 37 29.76 -13.85 22.68
N VAL A 38 29.77 -12.55 22.38
CA VAL A 38 30.34 -11.98 21.15
C VAL A 38 31.04 -10.66 21.46
N SER A 39 32.16 -10.39 20.80
CA SER A 39 32.87 -9.13 21.00
C SER A 39 32.32 -8.00 20.13
N ALA A 40 32.35 -6.76 20.61
CA ALA A 40 31.99 -5.59 19.81
C ALA A 40 32.85 -5.46 18.53
N ALA A 41 34.10 -5.91 18.58
CA ALA A 41 35.00 -5.93 17.42
C ALA A 41 34.53 -6.95 16.37
N THR A 42 34.07 -8.13 16.79
CA THR A 42 33.47 -9.14 15.90
C THR A 42 32.22 -8.60 15.21
N VAL A 43 31.33 -7.93 15.95
CA VAL A 43 30.13 -7.29 15.38
C VAL A 43 30.50 -6.21 14.34
N ALA A 44 31.50 -5.38 14.65
CA ALA A 44 31.98 -4.36 13.72
C ALA A 44 32.59 -4.97 12.44
N ARG A 45 33.35 -6.05 12.56
CA ARG A 45 33.95 -6.78 11.43
C ARG A 45 32.86 -7.39 10.55
N ALA A 46 31.93 -8.15 11.12
CA ALA A 46 30.82 -8.75 10.40
C ALA A 46 29.97 -7.72 9.66
N SER A 47 29.71 -6.55 10.28
CA SER A 47 29.01 -5.43 9.64
C SER A 47 29.80 -4.87 8.45
N ARG A 48 31.11 -4.71 8.60
CA ARG A 48 31.99 -4.19 7.54
C ARG A 48 31.99 -5.13 6.34
N ASP A 49 32.17 -6.43 6.57
CA ASP A 49 32.30 -7.42 5.50
C ASP A 49 30.98 -7.53 4.70
N LEU A 50 29.84 -7.54 5.39
CA LEU A 50 28.54 -7.48 4.73
C LEU A 50 28.34 -6.16 3.96
N ASN A 51 28.75 -5.02 4.53
CA ASN A 51 28.67 -3.73 3.83
C ASN A 51 29.55 -3.69 2.57
N MET A 52 30.70 -4.35 2.54
CA MET A 52 31.52 -4.46 1.33
C MET A 52 30.79 -5.24 0.22
N LEU A 53 30.16 -6.36 0.57
CA LEU A 53 29.32 -7.12 -0.37
C LEU A 53 28.16 -6.27 -0.88
N LEU A 54 27.45 -5.59 0.02
CA LEU A 54 26.32 -4.72 -0.32
C LEU A 54 26.76 -3.53 -1.19
N TYR A 55 27.96 -2.98 -1.00
CA TYR A 55 28.49 -1.93 -1.85
C TYR A 55 28.67 -2.39 -3.30
N ASN A 56 29.30 -3.55 -3.49
CA ASN A 56 29.45 -4.16 -4.82
C ASN A 56 28.07 -4.41 -5.47
N ILE A 57 27.10 -4.95 -4.73
CA ILE A 57 25.77 -5.22 -5.28
C ILE A 57 25.03 -3.91 -5.61
N LEU A 58 24.87 -3.02 -4.64
CA LEU A 58 24.02 -1.83 -4.75
C LEU A 58 24.65 -0.77 -5.65
N VAL A 59 25.92 -0.45 -5.41
CA VAL A 59 26.58 0.69 -6.07
C VAL A 59 27.22 0.25 -7.39
N GLU A 60 28.04 -0.80 -7.38
CA GLU A 60 28.81 -1.19 -8.57
C GLU A 60 27.94 -1.92 -9.61
N LYS A 61 27.11 -2.88 -9.17
CA LYS A 61 26.30 -3.70 -10.09
C LYS A 61 24.95 -3.10 -10.44
N LEU A 62 24.21 -2.60 -9.45
CA LEU A 62 22.85 -2.07 -9.65
C LEU A 62 22.81 -0.55 -9.91
N ALA A 63 23.93 0.14 -9.75
CA ALA A 63 24.05 1.59 -9.91
C ALA A 63 23.00 2.37 -9.10
N VAL A 64 22.76 1.94 -7.86
CA VAL A 64 21.85 2.60 -6.92
C VAL A 64 22.45 3.94 -6.52
N LYS A 65 21.65 5.00 -6.67
CA LYS A 65 22.05 6.38 -6.33
C LYS A 65 21.86 6.63 -4.84
N LYS A 66 22.62 7.58 -4.29
CA LYS A 66 22.56 7.95 -2.86
C LYS A 66 21.14 8.28 -2.37
N GLY A 67 20.32 8.89 -3.23
CA GLY A 67 18.94 9.32 -2.91
C GLY A 67 17.87 8.25 -3.17
N ASP A 68 18.23 7.09 -3.70
CA ASP A 68 17.31 5.96 -3.81
C ASP A 68 17.03 5.38 -2.42
N VAL A 69 15.99 4.56 -2.30
CA VAL A 69 15.65 3.85 -1.07
C VAL A 69 15.92 2.36 -1.24
N VAL A 70 16.47 1.73 -0.21
CA VAL A 70 16.73 0.29 -0.19
C VAL A 70 16.14 -0.37 1.05
N ARG A 71 15.84 -1.65 0.95
CA ARG A 71 15.51 -2.51 2.10
C ARG A 71 16.31 -3.80 1.98
N ILE A 72 17.11 -4.08 3.01
CA ILE A 72 18.01 -5.23 3.06
C ILE A 72 17.55 -6.13 4.20
N ARG A 73 17.37 -7.42 3.89
CA ARG A 73 17.12 -8.49 4.86
C ARG A 73 18.14 -9.61 4.69
N ILE A 74 18.70 -10.10 5.79
CA ILE A 74 19.64 -11.23 5.77
C ILE A 74 19.63 -11.97 7.12
N GLY A 75 19.67 -13.29 7.05
CA GLY A 75 19.80 -14.18 8.18
C GLY A 75 21.24 -14.35 8.66
N TYR A 76 21.42 -14.67 9.95
CA TYR A 76 22.72 -15.05 10.52
C TYR A 76 22.55 -16.01 11.70
N VAL A 77 23.64 -16.72 11.99
CA VAL A 77 23.82 -17.52 13.20
C VAL A 77 25.04 -17.04 13.98
N LEU A 78 25.04 -17.28 15.28
CA LEU A 78 26.18 -16.99 16.15
C LEU A 78 26.78 -18.32 16.59
N GLU A 79 27.95 -18.64 16.05
CA GLU A 79 28.68 -19.90 16.30
C GLU A 79 30.07 -19.54 16.85
N ASP A 80 30.45 -20.10 18.00
CA ASP A 80 31.76 -19.91 18.64
C ASP A 80 32.16 -18.42 18.84
N GLY A 81 31.17 -17.56 19.07
CA GLY A 81 31.37 -16.11 19.24
C GLY A 81 31.64 -15.35 17.94
N GLU A 82 31.45 -15.99 16.79
CA GLU A 82 31.54 -15.41 15.44
C GLU A 82 30.16 -15.36 14.76
N ILE A 83 29.96 -14.34 13.92
CA ILE A 83 28.71 -14.14 13.18
C ILE A 83 28.87 -14.75 11.80
N LYS A 84 28.07 -15.77 11.49
CA LYS A 84 28.02 -16.37 10.15
C LYS A 84 26.75 -15.94 9.43
N TRP A 85 26.93 -15.25 8.31
CA TRP A 85 25.83 -14.80 7.45
C TRP A 85 25.27 -15.97 6.62
N ASP A 86 23.95 -16.05 6.55
CA ASP A 86 23.23 -16.91 5.60
C ASP A 86 23.03 -16.12 4.30
N TYR A 87 24.00 -16.19 3.38
CA TYR A 87 23.94 -15.43 2.13
C TYR A 87 22.79 -15.85 1.20
N ASP A 88 22.29 -17.08 1.30
CA ASP A 88 21.15 -17.55 0.50
C ASP A 88 19.83 -16.87 0.92
N SER A 89 19.77 -16.44 2.19
CA SER A 89 18.65 -15.65 2.73
C SER A 89 18.70 -14.16 2.38
N LEU A 90 19.78 -13.67 1.75
CA LEU A 90 19.90 -12.25 1.41
C LEU A 90 18.76 -11.83 0.47
N ARG A 91 18.03 -10.79 0.87
CA ARG A 91 16.99 -10.13 0.07
C ARG A 91 17.24 -8.63 0.06
N ILE A 92 17.23 -8.06 -1.14
CA ILE A 92 17.45 -6.64 -1.36
C ILE A 92 16.30 -6.12 -2.22
N GLU A 93 15.68 -5.04 -1.77
CA GLU A 93 14.69 -4.29 -2.54
C GLU A 93 15.24 -2.88 -2.80
N VAL A 94 15.05 -2.40 -4.02
CA VAL A 94 15.54 -1.09 -4.47
C VAL A 94 14.38 -0.29 -5.04
N TYR A 95 14.20 0.92 -4.53
CA TYR A 95 13.22 1.89 -4.98
C TYR A 95 13.96 3.09 -5.55
N ARG A 96 13.89 3.27 -6.87
CA ARG A 96 14.56 4.38 -7.55
C ARG A 96 13.77 5.66 -7.34
N ARG A 97 14.47 6.74 -7.00
CA ARG A 97 13.88 8.07 -6.85
C ARG A 97 13.50 8.63 -8.23
N VAL A 98 12.27 9.11 -8.36
CA VAL A 98 11.83 9.93 -9.51
C VAL A 98 12.60 11.24 -9.52
N SER A 99 13.02 11.74 -10.68
CA SER A 99 13.85 12.95 -10.74
C SER A 99 13.09 14.18 -10.23
N ASP A 100 13.81 15.13 -9.64
CA ASP A 100 13.20 16.37 -9.14
C ASP A 100 12.55 17.18 -10.27
N GLU A 101 13.15 17.17 -11.46
CA GLU A 101 12.61 17.78 -12.67
C GLU A 101 11.25 17.18 -13.08
N GLU A 102 11.13 15.86 -13.03
CA GLU A 102 9.89 15.16 -13.37
C GLU A 102 8.80 15.47 -12.32
N VAL A 103 9.16 15.40 -11.03
CA VAL A 103 8.25 15.76 -9.93
C VAL A 103 7.77 17.21 -10.06
N GLU A 104 8.68 18.16 -10.29
CA GLU A 104 8.33 19.58 -10.45
C GLU A 104 7.43 19.84 -11.66
N ARG A 105 7.72 19.19 -12.79
CA ARG A 105 6.89 19.31 -13.99
C ARG A 105 5.49 18.80 -13.73
N THR A 106 5.35 17.59 -13.19
CA THR A 106 4.06 16.99 -12.86
C THR A 106 3.30 17.83 -11.82
N LEU A 107 4.00 18.38 -10.83
CA LEU A 107 3.41 19.25 -9.82
C LEU A 107 2.86 20.53 -10.46
N LYS A 108 3.63 21.22 -11.29
CA LYS A 108 3.17 22.44 -12.00
C LYS A 108 1.95 22.16 -12.87
N GLU A 109 2.02 21.11 -13.69
CA GLU A 109 0.91 20.71 -14.59
C GLU A 109 -0.37 20.38 -13.81
N THR A 110 -0.24 19.66 -12.68
CA THR A 110 -1.40 19.24 -11.88
C THR A 110 -1.98 20.40 -11.07
N LEU A 111 -1.13 21.24 -10.48
CA LEU A 111 -1.59 22.39 -9.69
C LEU A 111 -2.32 23.43 -10.52
N MET A 112 -1.97 23.61 -11.81
CA MET A 112 -2.73 24.47 -12.73
C MET A 112 -4.17 24.01 -12.94
N LYS A 113 -4.47 22.75 -12.65
CA LYS A 113 -5.79 22.13 -12.75
C LYS A 113 -6.29 21.64 -11.40
N ALA A 114 -5.78 22.20 -10.29
CA ALA A 114 -6.08 21.70 -8.95
C ALA A 114 -7.59 21.70 -8.66
N GLU A 115 -8.29 22.78 -8.98
CA GLU A 115 -9.75 22.88 -8.81
C GLU A 115 -10.46 21.81 -9.66
N GLU A 116 -10.13 21.68 -10.94
CA GLU A 116 -10.69 20.64 -11.82
C GLU A 116 -10.45 19.23 -11.26
N VAL A 117 -9.25 18.95 -10.74
CA VAL A 117 -8.88 17.65 -10.16
C VAL A 117 -9.66 17.38 -8.86
N ILE A 118 -9.83 18.39 -8.01
CA ILE A 118 -10.58 18.31 -6.75
C ILE A 118 -12.09 18.16 -7.02
N GLU A 119 -12.58 18.80 -8.07
CA GLU A 119 -13.98 18.75 -8.50
C GLU A 119 -14.30 17.55 -9.39
N ARG A 120 -13.32 16.69 -9.71
CA ARG A 120 -13.58 15.45 -10.47
C ARG A 120 -14.70 14.67 -9.81
N LYS A 121 -15.81 14.61 -10.53
CA LYS A 121 -17.00 13.89 -10.06
C LYS A 121 -16.72 12.41 -10.05
N LEU A 122 -17.16 11.75 -8.99
CA LEU A 122 -17.33 10.32 -9.02
C LEU A 122 -18.48 10.02 -9.98
N THR A 123 -18.30 9.01 -10.82
CA THR A 123 -19.33 8.55 -11.77
C THR A 123 -19.68 7.10 -11.49
N VAL A 124 -20.85 6.65 -11.92
CA VAL A 124 -21.29 5.27 -11.74
C VAL A 124 -21.60 4.57 -13.05
N LYS A 125 -21.41 3.25 -13.06
CA LYS A 125 -21.83 2.40 -14.17
C LYS A 125 -22.43 1.11 -13.64
N GLU A 126 -23.62 0.73 -14.09
CA GLU A 126 -24.20 -0.58 -13.78
C GLU A 126 -23.29 -1.70 -14.31
N VAL A 127 -22.94 -2.65 -13.45
CA VAL A 127 -22.05 -3.78 -13.76
C VAL A 127 -22.73 -5.15 -13.62
N GLY A 128 -23.92 -5.20 -13.03
CA GLY A 128 -24.74 -6.40 -12.94
C GLY A 128 -25.79 -6.31 -11.84
N LYS A 129 -26.35 -7.46 -11.48
CA LYS A 129 -27.35 -7.60 -10.43
C LYS A 129 -26.93 -8.65 -9.41
N THR A 130 -27.43 -8.56 -8.19
CA THR A 130 -27.34 -9.67 -7.22
C THR A 130 -28.38 -10.75 -7.57
N PRO A 131 -28.24 -11.98 -7.05
CA PRO A 131 -29.24 -13.04 -7.25
C PRO A 131 -30.65 -12.69 -6.77
N VAL A 132 -30.78 -11.75 -5.83
CA VAL A 132 -32.05 -11.27 -5.29
C VAL A 132 -32.60 -10.05 -6.04
N GLY A 133 -31.87 -9.55 -7.05
CA GLY A 133 -32.32 -8.51 -7.97
C GLY A 133 -31.79 -7.10 -7.69
N ASP A 134 -30.98 -6.90 -6.65
CA ASP A 134 -30.35 -5.60 -6.37
C ASP A 134 -29.38 -5.23 -7.50
N LEU A 135 -29.28 -3.95 -7.83
CA LEU A 135 -28.37 -3.47 -8.87
C LEU A 135 -26.98 -3.22 -8.28
N ILE A 136 -25.94 -3.62 -8.99
CA ILE A 136 -24.55 -3.29 -8.62
C ILE A 136 -24.00 -2.24 -9.58
N TYR A 137 -23.52 -1.14 -9.02
CA TYR A 137 -22.85 -0.05 -9.72
C TYR A 137 -21.38 0.01 -9.36
N SER A 138 -20.52 0.12 -10.38
CA SER A 138 -19.11 0.45 -10.24
C SER A 138 -18.93 1.96 -10.16
N VAL A 139 -18.18 2.42 -9.17
CA VAL A 139 -17.86 3.82 -8.94
C VAL A 139 -16.49 4.13 -9.51
N LYS A 140 -16.38 5.20 -10.30
CA LYS A 140 -15.14 5.63 -10.94
C LYS A 140 -14.73 7.04 -10.54
N LEU A 141 -13.43 7.23 -10.35
CA LEU A 141 -12.78 8.55 -10.23
C LEU A 141 -11.84 8.74 -11.42
N GLY A 142 -12.29 9.51 -12.42
CA GLY A 142 -11.64 9.50 -13.73
C GLY A 142 -11.74 8.12 -14.38
N ASP A 143 -10.61 7.57 -14.83
CA ASP A 143 -10.57 6.23 -15.46
C ASP A 143 -10.44 5.07 -14.45
N ALA A 144 -10.12 5.38 -13.19
CA ALA A 144 -9.91 4.37 -12.16
C ALA A 144 -11.24 3.92 -11.54
N GLU A 145 -11.45 2.61 -11.48
CA GLU A 145 -12.51 2.00 -10.67
C GLU A 145 -12.08 2.04 -9.20
N VAL A 146 -12.88 2.73 -8.38
CA VAL A 146 -12.55 3.03 -6.99
C VAL A 146 -13.55 2.45 -6.01
N GLY A 147 -14.69 1.93 -6.45
CA GLY A 147 -15.66 1.33 -5.55
C GLY A 147 -16.79 0.56 -6.22
N LEU A 148 -17.63 -0.06 -5.40
CA LEU A 148 -18.86 -0.75 -5.79
C LEU A 148 -19.98 -0.35 -4.84
N LEU A 149 -21.16 -0.11 -5.40
CA LEU A 149 -22.40 0.15 -4.68
C LEU A 149 -23.44 -0.91 -5.04
N GLU A 150 -24.07 -1.48 -4.03
CA GLU A 150 -25.29 -2.27 -4.10
C GLU A 150 -26.51 -1.36 -3.85
N ILE A 151 -27.45 -1.40 -4.78
CA ILE A 151 -28.64 -0.55 -4.79
C ILE A 151 -29.89 -1.43 -4.72
N THR A 152 -30.60 -1.32 -3.61
CA THR A 152 -31.92 -1.94 -3.43
C THR A 152 -33.00 -0.90 -3.70
N SER A 153 -33.80 -1.12 -4.74
CA SER A 153 -34.93 -0.25 -5.07
C SER A 153 -36.13 -0.51 -4.16
N LEU A 154 -36.72 0.57 -3.66
CA LEU A 154 -38.00 0.65 -2.97
C LEU A 154 -38.87 1.65 -3.76
N ASP A 155 -40.20 1.56 -3.65
CA ASP A 155 -41.17 2.28 -4.51
C ASP A 155 -40.72 3.68 -5.00
N ASP A 156 -40.34 4.58 -4.09
CA ASP A 156 -39.87 5.95 -4.40
C ASP A 156 -38.48 6.27 -3.79
N GLU A 157 -37.79 5.25 -3.28
CA GLU A 157 -36.54 5.41 -2.53
C GLU A 157 -35.55 4.30 -2.87
N ILE A 158 -34.27 4.54 -2.68
CA ILE A 158 -33.23 3.53 -2.84
C ILE A 158 -32.43 3.40 -1.56
N LEU A 159 -32.03 2.16 -1.27
CA LEU A 159 -31.02 1.88 -0.26
C LEU A 159 -29.69 1.64 -0.96
N VAL A 160 -28.69 2.41 -0.57
CA VAL A 160 -27.33 2.33 -1.07
C VAL A 160 -26.45 1.71 -0.01
N ARG A 161 -25.71 0.67 -0.40
CA ARG A 161 -24.63 0.07 0.40
C ARG A 161 -23.40 -0.08 -0.47
N GLY A 162 -22.22 -0.11 0.12
CA GLY A 162 -21.02 -0.32 -0.68
C GLY A 162 -19.73 0.06 0.00
N ALA A 163 -18.67 0.16 -0.80
CA ALA A 163 -17.39 0.68 -0.34
C ALA A 163 -16.70 1.48 -1.45
N LEU A 164 -15.82 2.39 -1.05
CA LEU A 164 -14.89 3.11 -1.92
C LEU A 164 -13.47 2.95 -1.37
N THR A 165 -12.46 2.97 -2.24
CA THR A 165 -11.02 2.93 -1.89
C THR A 165 -10.33 4.26 -2.13
N SER A 166 -10.99 5.18 -2.84
CA SER A 166 -10.47 6.49 -3.24
C SER A 166 -11.64 7.47 -3.47
N PRO A 167 -11.49 8.78 -3.18
CA PRO A 167 -10.29 9.44 -2.64
C PRO A 167 -9.95 9.02 -1.21
N GLU A 168 -10.95 8.58 -0.43
CA GLU A 168 -10.78 8.02 0.91
C GLU A 168 -11.36 6.59 0.96
N PRO A 169 -10.75 5.66 1.71
CA PRO A 169 -11.36 4.36 1.96
C PRO A 169 -12.55 4.49 2.93
N VAL A 170 -13.75 4.16 2.44
CA VAL A 170 -15.00 4.29 3.20
C VAL A 170 -15.92 3.09 2.95
N ILE A 171 -16.69 2.71 3.97
CA ILE A 171 -17.77 1.73 3.87
C ILE A 171 -19.11 2.43 4.11
N ILE A 172 -20.01 2.31 3.14
CA ILE A 172 -21.37 2.81 3.21
C ILE A 172 -22.25 1.65 3.69
N GLU A 173 -22.57 1.62 4.99
CA GLU A 173 -23.32 0.51 5.59
C GLU A 173 -24.79 0.50 5.15
N ARG A 174 -25.39 1.69 5.07
CA ARG A 174 -26.74 1.94 4.56
C ARG A 174 -26.98 3.44 4.45
N ALA A 175 -27.27 3.91 3.24
CA ALA A 175 -27.80 5.24 3.01
C ALA A 175 -29.13 5.15 2.26
N LYS A 176 -30.02 6.11 2.50
CA LYS A 176 -31.35 6.15 1.90
C LYS A 176 -31.44 7.41 1.03
N LEU A 177 -31.71 7.23 -0.25
CA LEU A 177 -31.89 8.34 -1.21
C LEU A 177 -33.30 8.29 -1.79
N LYS A 178 -33.85 9.45 -2.13
CA LYS A 178 -35.13 9.54 -2.84
C LYS A 178 -34.89 9.54 -4.34
N LEU A 179 -35.72 8.80 -5.09
CA LEU A 179 -35.62 8.79 -6.55
C LEU A 179 -36.29 10.01 -7.18
N GLU A 180 -37.43 10.45 -6.64
CA GLU A 180 -38.19 11.61 -7.13
C GLU A 180 -38.45 11.56 -8.66
N GLY A 181 -38.59 10.34 -9.21
CA GLY A 181 -38.79 10.10 -10.65
C GLY A 181 -37.56 10.30 -11.54
N ARG A 182 -36.37 10.50 -10.96
CA ARG A 182 -35.10 10.67 -11.68
C ARG A 182 -34.42 9.34 -11.98
N GLU A 183 -33.46 9.35 -12.89
CA GLU A 183 -32.67 8.16 -13.19
C GLU A 183 -31.77 7.76 -12.02
N LEU A 184 -31.70 6.46 -11.73
CA LEU A 184 -30.89 5.88 -10.64
C LEU A 184 -29.44 6.37 -10.67
N ALA A 185 -28.80 6.33 -11.84
CA ALA A 185 -27.40 6.72 -11.99
C ALA A 185 -27.18 8.20 -11.61
N GLU A 186 -28.07 9.08 -12.06
CA GLU A 186 -28.01 10.52 -11.78
C GLU A 186 -28.13 10.81 -10.28
N VAL A 187 -29.11 10.18 -9.61
CA VAL A 187 -29.32 10.33 -8.16
C VAL A 187 -28.10 9.84 -7.38
N ILE A 188 -27.54 8.69 -7.76
CA ILE A 188 -26.36 8.13 -7.09
C ILE A 188 -25.17 9.09 -7.28
N GLU A 189 -24.86 9.51 -8.52
CA GLU A 189 -23.71 10.37 -8.81
C GLU A 189 -23.74 11.69 -8.04
N GLU A 190 -24.90 12.33 -7.94
CA GLU A 190 -25.06 13.57 -7.17
C GLU A 190 -24.87 13.35 -5.67
N SER A 191 -25.31 12.21 -5.15
CA SER A 191 -25.20 11.88 -3.73
C SER A 191 -23.85 11.25 -3.36
N LEU A 192 -23.00 10.82 -4.29
CA LEU A 192 -21.74 10.11 -4.00
C LEU A 192 -20.82 10.84 -3.02
N ARG A 193 -20.72 12.16 -3.13
CA ARG A 193 -19.90 12.98 -2.21
C ARG A 193 -20.44 12.88 -0.78
N GLU A 194 -21.74 13.12 -0.61
CA GLU A 194 -22.39 13.02 0.70
C GLU A 194 -22.35 11.58 1.24
N LEU A 195 -22.59 10.58 0.40
CA LEU A 195 -22.47 9.16 0.76
C LEU A 195 -21.07 8.81 1.25
N SER A 196 -20.03 9.34 0.59
CA SER A 196 -18.64 9.15 1.01
C SER A 196 -18.34 9.84 2.34
N GLU A 197 -18.94 11.01 2.60
CA GLU A 197 -18.76 11.76 3.85
C GLU A 197 -19.49 11.11 5.04
N LEU A 198 -20.66 10.50 4.80
CA LEU A 198 -21.45 9.77 5.80
C LEU A 198 -20.94 8.35 6.05
N GLY A 199 -20.17 7.79 5.12
CA GLY A 199 -19.58 6.47 5.23
C GLY A 199 -18.61 6.33 6.41
N ARG A 200 -18.49 5.11 6.94
CA ARG A 200 -17.49 4.81 7.97
C ARG A 200 -16.11 4.78 7.31
N ARG A 201 -15.21 5.67 7.75
CA ARG A 201 -13.79 5.65 7.35
C ARG A 201 -13.11 4.39 7.86
N VAL A 202 -12.35 3.75 6.98
CA VAL A 202 -11.66 2.48 7.25
C VAL A 202 -10.24 2.48 6.70
N GLU A 203 -9.47 1.46 7.06
CA GLU A 203 -8.23 1.17 6.36
C GLU A 203 -8.51 0.67 4.94
N ARG A 204 -7.57 0.90 4.02
CA ARG A 204 -7.72 0.52 2.61
C ARG A 204 -7.99 -0.98 2.43
N GLU A 205 -7.32 -1.82 3.22
CA GLU A 205 -7.48 -3.28 3.19
C GLU A 205 -8.92 -3.70 3.50
N GLU A 206 -9.56 -3.07 4.50
CA GLU A 206 -10.95 -3.36 4.88
C GLU A 206 -11.95 -2.96 3.77
N ALA A 207 -11.71 -1.82 3.12
CA ALA A 207 -12.50 -1.40 1.96
C ALA A 207 -12.33 -2.39 0.79
N GLU A 208 -11.10 -2.81 0.48
CA GLU A 208 -10.80 -3.77 -0.58
C GLU A 208 -11.44 -5.14 -0.32
N GLU A 209 -11.42 -5.63 0.93
CA GLU A 209 -12.13 -6.85 1.31
C GLU A 209 -13.66 -6.75 1.09
N THR A 210 -14.24 -5.59 1.41
CA THR A 210 -15.67 -5.33 1.21
C THR A 210 -16.01 -5.28 -0.27
N LEU A 211 -15.18 -4.62 -1.09
CA LEU A 211 -15.33 -4.61 -2.55
C LEU A 211 -15.24 -6.01 -3.14
N LYS A 212 -14.31 -6.83 -2.66
CA LYS A 212 -14.19 -8.20 -3.12
C LYS A 212 -15.47 -9.00 -2.85
N LYS A 213 -16.02 -8.90 -1.63
CA LYS A 213 -17.30 -9.54 -1.28
C LYS A 213 -18.44 -9.08 -2.18
N LEU A 214 -18.56 -7.78 -2.44
CA LEU A 214 -19.58 -7.23 -3.35
C LEU A 214 -19.40 -7.71 -4.79
N SER A 215 -18.15 -7.81 -5.26
CA SER A 215 -17.83 -8.26 -6.61
C SER A 215 -18.24 -9.73 -6.84
N GLU A 216 -18.17 -10.57 -5.81
CA GLU A 216 -18.58 -11.98 -5.86
C GLU A 216 -20.10 -12.14 -5.97
N LEU A 217 -20.88 -11.13 -5.59
CA LEU A 217 -22.34 -11.11 -5.71
C LEU A 217 -22.83 -10.68 -7.09
N VAL A 218 -21.94 -10.17 -7.95
CA VAL A 218 -22.30 -9.68 -9.29
C VAL A 218 -22.66 -10.84 -10.21
N TYR A 219 -23.95 -11.07 -10.38
CA TYR A 219 -24.49 -11.96 -11.39
C TYR A 219 -24.67 -11.19 -12.71
N ARG A 220 -23.87 -11.55 -13.71
CA ARG A 220 -24.09 -11.12 -15.10
C ARG A 220 -24.99 -12.17 -15.74
N GLY A 221 -26.30 -11.90 -15.80
CA GLY A 221 -27.21 -12.73 -16.58
C GLY A 221 -26.64 -12.90 -17.99
N GLN A 222 -26.50 -14.15 -18.44
CA GLN A 222 -26.12 -14.43 -19.82
C GLN A 222 -27.14 -13.73 -20.73
N ALA A 223 -26.63 -12.91 -21.65
CA ALA A 223 -27.40 -12.35 -22.75
C ALA A 223 -27.97 -13.45 -23.66
#